data_AF-A0A7J3IFE6-F1
#
_entry.id   AF-A0A7J3IFE6-F1
#
_cell.length_a   1.000
_cell.length_b   1.000
_cell.length_c   1.000
_cell.angle_alpha   90.00
_cell.angle_beta   90.00
_cell.angle_gamma   90.00
#
_symmetry.space_group_name_H-M   'P 1'
#
loop_
_entity.id
_entity.type
_entity.pdbx_description
1 polymer ?
#
loop_
_entity_poly.entity_id
_entity_poly.type
_entity_poly.pdbx_seq_one_letter_code
_entity_poly.pdbx_strand_id
1 'polypeptide(L)' 'MPKLSEYPINGKYGRFGGRYVPETLMSALIELEEAYLSAKEDEEFQRQLKYYLSEFAGRPTPLYYAK' A
#
# COMPACT_ATOMS: atom_id res chain seq x y z
N MET A 1 10.13 -21.46 -1.76
CA MET A 1 10.34 -20.00 -1.78
C MET A 1 8.97 -19.35 -1.55
N PRO A 2 8.85 -18.30 -0.73
CA PRO A 2 7.56 -17.65 -0.50
C PRO A 2 7.02 -17.06 -1.80
N LYS A 3 5.70 -17.07 -1.99
CA LYS A 3 5.06 -16.39 -3.13
C LYS A 3 5.15 -14.88 -2.94
N LEU A 4 5.17 -14.09 -4.03
CA LEU A 4 5.16 -12.62 -3.93
C LEU A 4 3.96 -12.09 -3.12
N SER A 5 2.83 -12.81 -3.16
CA SER A 5 1.63 -12.52 -2.37
C SER A 5 1.79 -12.70 -0.86
N GLU A 6 2.81 -13.43 -0.41
CA GLU A 6 3.10 -13.70 1.01
C GLU A 6 4.04 -12.65 1.61
N TYR A 7 4.57 -11.75 0.79
CA TYR A 7 5.40 -10.63 1.22
C TYR A 7 4.58 -9.34 1.39
N PRO A 8 5.05 -8.40 2.23
CA PRO A 8 6.26 -8.46 3.05
C PRO A 8 6.13 -9.36 4.29
N ILE A 9 7.19 -10.08 4.66
CA ILE A 9 7.26 -10.84 5.91
C ILE A 9 7.99 -9.98 6.93
N ASN A 10 7.31 -9.53 7.99
CA ASN A 10 7.85 -8.59 8.98
C ASN A 10 8.50 -7.35 8.33
N GLY A 11 7.85 -6.80 7.31
CA GLY A 11 8.33 -5.63 6.56
C GLY A 11 9.46 -5.90 5.57
N LYS A 12 9.90 -7.16 5.39
CA LYS A 12 11.01 -7.52 4.49
C LYS A 12 10.55 -8.27 3.24
N TYR A 13 11.25 -8.02 2.14
CA TYR A 13 11.22 -8.77 0.88
C TYR A 13 12.54 -9.53 0.73
N GLY A 14 12.54 -10.81 1.14
CA GLY A 14 13.77 -11.58 1.28
C GLY A 14 14.75 -10.92 2.26
N ARG A 15 15.97 -10.61 1.81
CA ARG A 15 17.00 -9.96 2.64
C ARG A 15 16.88 -8.42 2.71
N PHE A 16 15.93 -7.82 1.99
CA PHE A 16 15.83 -6.38 1.82
C PHE A 16 14.55 -5.82 2.46
N GLY A 17 14.52 -4.52 2.74
CA GLY A 17 13.40 -3.86 3.44
C GLY A 17 13.53 -3.95 4.96
N GLY A 18 12.41 -3.84 5.67
CA GLY A 18 12.36 -3.67 7.12
C GLY A 18 12.35 -2.19 7.53
N ARG A 19 12.34 -1.94 8.85
CA ARG A 19 12.31 -0.59 9.43
C ARG A 19 13.63 -0.34 10.16
N TYR A 20 14.51 0.46 9.56
CA TYR A 20 15.80 0.88 10.13
C TYR A 20 15.77 2.37 10.42
N VAL A 21 14.96 2.76 11.39
CA VAL A 21 14.72 4.15 11.78
C VAL A 21 15.04 4.36 13.26
N PRO A 22 15.22 5.61 13.73
CA PRO A 22 15.29 5.90 15.15
C PRO A 22 14.09 5.36 15.93
N GLU A 23 14.32 4.94 17.18
CA GLU A 23 13.27 4.41 18.07
C GLU A 23 12.11 5.40 18.25
N THR A 24 12.40 6.70 18.27
CA THR A 24 11.41 7.77 18.38
C THR A 24 10.40 7.81 17.23
N LEU A 25 10.69 7.17 16.10
CA LEU A 25 9.77 7.05 14.96
C LEU A 25 9.00 5.73 14.94
N MET A 26 9.36 4.76 15.78
CA MET A 26 8.76 3.42 15.72
C MET A 26 7.27 3.42 16.04
N SER A 27 6.81 4.23 17.01
CA SER A 27 5.40 4.33 17.37
C SER A 27 4.55 4.82 16.19
N ALA A 28 4.95 5.90 15.54
CA ALA A 28 4.24 6.47 14.38
C ALA A 28 4.17 5.48 13.20
N LEU A 29 5.23 4.69 12.98
CA LEU A 29 5.23 3.67 11.93
C LEU A 29 4.30 2.50 12.24
N ILE A 30 4.19 2.10 13.50
CA ILE A 30 3.27 1.04 13.93
C ILE A 30 1.82 1.52 13.76
N GLU A 31 1.51 2.73 14.24
CA GLU A 31 0.18 3.32 14.10
C GLU A 31 -0.24 3.45 12.62
N LEU A 32 0.69 3.89 11.76
CA LEU A 32 0.43 3.98 10.33
C LEU A 32 0.18 2.61 9.68
N GLU A 33 0.95 1.58 10.06
CA GLU A 33 0.78 0.21 9.56
C GLU A 33 -0.59 -0.34 9.97
N GLU A 34 -0.99 -0.17 11.23
CA GLU A 34 -2.30 -0.60 11.74
C GLU A 34 -3.46 0.12 11.03
N ALA A 35 -3.37 1.45 10.89
CA ALA A 35 -4.38 2.25 10.20
C ALA A 35 -4.50 1.85 8.72
N TYR A 36 -3.38 1.62 8.04
CA TYR A 36 -3.37 1.16 6.65
C TYR A 36 -4.02 -0.21 6.50
N LEU A 37 -3.67 -1.18 7.37
CA LEU A 37 -4.25 -2.53 7.31
C LEU A 37 -5.76 -2.51 7.52
N SER A 38 -6.24 -1.65 8.43
CA SER A 38 -7.68 -1.43 8.63
C SER A 38 -8.34 -0.80 7.39
N ALA A 39 -7.81 0.32 6.89
CA ALA A 39 -8.38 1.04 5.73
C ALA A 39 -8.32 0.23 4.41
N LYS A 40 -7.35 -0.66 4.28
CA LYS A 40 -7.21 -1.55 3.12
C LYS A 40 -8.40 -2.50 2.99
N GLU A 41 -8.93 -2.99 4.10
CA GLU A 41 -10.06 -3.94 4.14
C GLU A 41 -11.42 -3.25 4.32
N ASP A 42 -11.45 -1.94 4.59
CA ASP A 42 -12.66 -1.13 4.69
C ASP A 42 -13.26 -0.85 3.29
N GLU A 43 -14.45 -1.40 3.03
CA GLU A 43 -15.19 -1.24 1.78
C GLU A 43 -15.52 0.22 1.45
N GLU A 44 -15.84 1.04 2.45
CA GLU A 44 -16.18 2.44 2.25
C GLU A 44 -14.95 3.24 1.84
N PHE A 45 -13.80 2.99 2.47
CA PHE A 45 -12.53 3.59 2.08
C PHE A 45 -12.15 3.21 0.64
N GLN A 46 -12.27 1.93 0.28
CA GLN A 46 -12.00 1.47 -1.09
C GLN A 46 -12.94 2.10 -2.11
N ARG A 47 -14.23 2.27 -1.77
CA ARG A 47 -15.22 2.93 -2.62
C ARG A 47 -14.86 4.39 -2.88
N GLN A 48 -14.48 5.13 -1.84
CA GLN A 48 -14.07 6.53 -1.97
C GLN A 48 -12.77 6.67 -2.76
N LEU A 49 -11.77 5.81 -2.49
CA LEU A 49 -10.52 5.80 -3.24
C LEU A 49 -10.79 5.55 -4.73
N LYS A 50 -11.64 4.57 -5.06
CA LYS A 50 -12.02 4.27 -6.45
C LYS A 50 -12.72 5.46 -7.11
N TYR A 51 -13.62 6.13 -6.40
CA TYR A 51 -14.31 7.32 -6.88
C TYR A 51 -13.31 8.44 -7.23
N TYR A 52 -12.38 8.77 -6.34
CA TYR A 52 -11.40 9.81 -6.63
C TYR A 52 -10.40 9.41 -7.71
N LEU A 53 -10.07 8.12 -7.82
CA LEU A 53 -9.25 7.64 -8.93
C LEU A 53 -9.95 7.84 -10.28
N SER A 54 -11.26 7.60 -10.38
CA SER A 54 -12.00 7.80 -11.63
C SER A 54 -12.33 9.26 -11.90
N GLU A 55 -12.98 9.94 -10.96
CA GLU A 55 -13.60 11.25 -11.19
C GLU A 55 -12.63 12.42 -11.04
N PHE A 56 -11.55 12.24 -10.29
CA PHE A 56 -10.57 13.31 -10.05
C PHE A 56 -9.23 13.03 -10.73
N ALA A 57 -8.65 11.84 -10.51
CA ALA A 57 -7.34 11.50 -11.09
C ALA A 57 -7.40 11.03 -12.56
N GLY A 58 -8.60 10.79 -13.11
CA GLY A 58 -8.79 10.43 -14.52
C GLY A 58 -8.41 8.99 -14.87
N ARG A 59 -8.52 8.05 -13.94
CA ARG A 59 -8.34 6.61 -14.21
C ARG A 59 -9.61 5.99 -14.82
N PRO A 60 -9.48 4.91 -15.62
CA PRO A 60 -8.24 4.26 -16.04
C PRO A 60 -7.49 5.06 -17.10
N THR A 61 -6.16 5.01 -17.04
CA THR A 61 -5.29 5.57 -18.09
C THR A 61 -5.37 4.73 -19.35
N PRO A 62 -5.56 5.31 -20.56
CA PRO A 62 -5.62 4.55 -21.79
C PRO A 62 -4.28 3.88 -22.09
N LEU A 63 -4.32 2.64 -22.57
CA LEU A 63 -3.15 1.94 -23.10
C LEU A 63 -3.07 2.21 -24.61
N TYR A 64 -2.30 3.23 -25.00
CA TYR A 64 -2.15 3.62 -26.39
C TYR A 64 -1.10 2.76 -27.12
N TYR A 65 -1.44 2.28 -28.32
CA TYR A 65 -0.51 1.59 -29.21
C TYR A 65 0.13 2.60 -30.18
N ALA A 66 1.38 2.97 -29.92
CA ALA A 66 2.16 3.86 -30.78
C ALA A 66 2.86 3.04 -31.88
N LYS A 67 2.46 3.25 -33.14
CA LYS A 67 3.03 2.60 -34.33
C LYS A 67 3.91 3.56 -35.11
#